data_AF-A0A6G3Y1B9-F1
#
_entry.id   AF-A0A6G3Y1B9-F1
#
_cell.length_a   1.000
_cell.length_b   1.000
_cell.length_c   1.000
_cell.angle_alpha   90.00
_cell.angle_beta   90.00
_cell.angle_gamma   90.00
#
_symmetry.space_group_name_H-M   'P 1'
#
loop_
_entity.id
_entity.type
_entity.pdbx_description
1 polymer ?
#
loop_
_entity_poly.entity_id
_entity_poly.type
_entity_poly.pdbx_seq_one_letter_code
_entity_poly.pdbx_strand_id
1 'polypeptide(L)'
;QSRPLVVVLDDLHSSDPASLRLLEFAAQHAWFERLLLIGTYRDVEVDAPGHPLQQLILPLVSRAATTLTLTGLGRDEVGALMTVTTGREPSPQLIDEVHRRTGGNPFFVEQTARLWHSGNPVSTIPPGVREAVRQRLALLPESVVSLLTSAALLGREFRRQVLAVVHGSPAAHVDRLLEPAVVARVVVPRPS
;
A
#
# COMPACT_ATOMS: atom_id res chain seq x y z
N GLN A 1 -17.34 33.59 11.01
CA GLN A 1 -17.80 32.27 11.50
C GLN A 1 -16.77 31.72 12.47
N SER A 2 -17.17 31.07 13.57
CA SER A 2 -16.28 30.72 14.70
C SER A 2 -15.89 29.23 14.78
N ARG A 3 -16.28 28.39 13.83
CA ARG A 3 -15.96 26.95 13.83
C ARG A 3 -14.90 26.62 12.78
N PRO A 4 -13.87 25.83 13.11
CA PRO A 4 -12.91 25.36 12.13
C PRO A 4 -13.57 24.42 11.11
N LEU A 5 -13.15 24.52 9.85
CA LEU A 5 -13.57 23.65 8.75
C LEU A 5 -12.48 22.62 8.46
N VAL A 6 -12.86 21.35 8.32
CA VAL A 6 -11.96 20.28 7.85
C VAL A 6 -12.44 19.83 6.48
N VAL A 7 -11.54 19.84 5.50
CA VAL A 7 -11.78 19.33 4.15
C VAL A 7 -10.87 18.14 3.92
N VAL A 8 -11.46 16.99 3.60
CA VAL A 8 -10.75 15.75 3.29
C VAL A 8 -10.86 15.50 1.79
N LEU A 9 -9.72 15.38 1.12
CA LEU A 9 -9.60 15.08 -0.29
C LEU A 9 -8.94 13.71 -0.43
N ASP A 10 -9.71 12.75 -0.93
CA ASP A 10 -9.23 11.39 -1.16
C ASP A 10 -8.64 11.25 -2.56
N ASP A 11 -7.72 10.30 -2.74
CA ASP A 11 -7.16 9.90 -4.03
C ASP A 11 -6.55 11.03 -4.88
N LEU A 12 -5.78 11.94 -4.26
CA LEU A 12 -5.17 13.08 -4.96
C LEU A 12 -4.25 12.65 -6.14
N HIS A 13 -3.71 11.43 -6.10
CA HIS A 13 -2.93 10.85 -7.19
C HIS A 13 -3.74 10.71 -8.50
N SER A 14 -5.06 10.57 -8.41
CA SER A 14 -5.97 10.48 -9.56
C SER A 14 -6.52 11.83 -10.01
N SER A 15 -6.13 12.93 -9.36
CA SER A 15 -6.63 14.27 -9.67
C SER A 15 -5.99 14.87 -10.92
N ASP A 16 -6.78 15.61 -11.69
CA ASP A 16 -6.27 16.35 -12.84
C ASP A 16 -5.42 17.56 -12.40
N PRO A 17 -4.55 18.07 -13.29
CA PRO A 17 -3.67 19.20 -12.95
C PRO A 17 -4.39 20.49 -12.55
N ALA A 18 -5.60 20.77 -13.06
CA ALA A 18 -6.32 21.99 -12.69
C ALA A 18 -6.86 21.91 -11.26
N SER A 19 -7.37 20.74 -10.86
CA SER A 19 -7.78 20.46 -9.47
C SER A 19 -6.61 20.60 -8.50
N LEU A 20 -5.42 20.09 -8.85
CA LEU A 20 -4.22 20.21 -8.02
C LEU A 20 -3.72 21.65 -7.90
N ARG A 21 -3.83 22.47 -8.95
CA ARG A 21 -3.51 23.92 -8.87
C ARG A 21 -4.48 24.68 -7.97
N LEU A 22 -5.76 24.33 -8.00
CA LEU A 22 -6.74 24.92 -7.09
C LEU A 22 -6.42 24.55 -5.63
N LEU A 23 -6.04 23.30 -5.39
CA LEU A 23 -5.61 22.85 -4.06
C LEU A 23 -4.34 23.59 -3.60
N GLU A 24 -3.35 23.74 -4.47
CA GLU A 24 -2.14 24.53 -4.19
C GLU A 24 -2.51 25.97 -3.80
N PHE A 25 -3.35 26.62 -4.61
CA PHE A 25 -3.81 27.98 -4.34
C PHE A 25 -4.53 28.06 -2.98
N ALA A 26 -5.46 27.14 -2.71
CA ALA A 26 -6.19 27.09 -1.44
C ALA A 26 -5.25 26.88 -0.25
N ALA A 27 -4.29 25.96 -0.35
CA ALA A 27 -3.33 25.67 0.71
C ALA A 27 -2.42 26.88 1.03
N GLN A 28 -1.99 27.63 0.01
CA GLN A 28 -1.17 28.84 0.20
C GLN A 28 -1.93 29.98 0.90
N HIS A 29 -3.24 30.08 0.69
CA HIS A 29 -4.07 31.17 1.22
C HIS A 29 -4.85 30.78 2.48
N ALA A 30 -4.85 29.49 2.87
CA ALA A 30 -5.53 28.99 4.05
C ALA A 30 -4.89 29.39 5.39
N TRP A 31 -3.68 29.97 5.40
CA TRP A 31 -2.90 30.23 6.63
C TRP A 31 -3.61 31.15 7.63
N PHE A 32 -4.45 32.07 7.14
CA PHE A 32 -5.19 33.02 8.00
C PHE A 32 -6.61 32.54 8.34
N GLU A 33 -7.04 31.42 7.77
CA GLU A 33 -8.38 30.86 7.93
C GLU A 33 -8.36 29.69 8.93
N ARG A 34 -9.51 29.44 9.57
CA ARG A 34 -9.67 28.25 10.44
C ARG A 34 -9.95 27.01 9.59
N LEU A 35 -9.04 26.67 8.68
CA LEU A 35 -9.19 25.59 7.68
C LEU A 35 -8.08 24.54 7.82
N LEU A 36 -8.48 23.27 7.93
CA LEU A 36 -7.57 22.11 7.85
C LEU A 36 -7.86 21.35 6.55
N LEU A 37 -6.83 21.19 5.71
CA LEU A 37 -6.88 20.36 4.51
C LEU A 37 -6.17 19.04 4.78
N ILE A 38 -6.85 17.93 4.52
CA ILE A 38 -6.28 16.58 4.59
C ILE A 38 -6.33 15.99 3.19
N GLY A 39 -5.17 15.68 2.63
CA GLY A 39 -5.04 15.01 1.34
C GLY A 39 -4.51 13.59 1.53
N THR A 40 -5.12 12.61 0.88
CA THR A 40 -4.58 11.25 0.77
C THR A 40 -4.05 11.03 -0.64
N TYR A 41 -2.97 10.25 -0.76
CA TYR A 41 -2.48 9.80 -2.06
C TYR A 41 -1.71 8.50 -1.89
N ARG A 42 -1.43 7.84 -3.02
CA ARG A 42 -0.64 6.60 -3.06
C ARG A 42 0.76 6.93 -3.54
N ASP A 43 1.76 6.77 -2.67
CA ASP A 43 3.17 7.04 -2.99
C ASP A 43 3.61 6.38 -4.30
N VAL A 44 3.25 5.10 -4.50
CA VAL A 44 3.69 4.31 -5.66
C VAL A 44 3.24 4.86 -7.00
N GLU A 45 2.11 5.57 -7.04
CA GLU A 45 1.58 6.18 -8.27
C GLU A 45 2.17 7.59 -8.48
N VAL A 46 2.54 8.25 -7.39
CA VAL A 46 3.14 9.58 -7.40
C VAL A 46 4.65 9.54 -7.62
N ASP A 47 5.35 8.48 -7.24
CA ASP A 47 6.81 8.31 -7.39
C ASP A 47 7.28 8.27 -8.87
N ALA A 48 6.34 8.12 -9.81
CA ALA A 48 6.64 8.22 -11.23
C ALA A 48 7.16 9.62 -11.61
N PRO A 49 8.30 9.74 -12.33
CA PRO A 49 8.86 11.03 -12.71
C PRO A 49 7.85 11.90 -13.47
N GLY A 50 7.65 13.14 -12.99
CA GLY A 50 6.81 14.13 -13.66
C GLY A 50 5.33 14.11 -13.23
N HIS A 51 4.95 13.33 -12.22
CA HIS A 51 3.59 13.34 -11.70
C HIS A 51 3.21 14.76 -11.19
N PRO A 52 2.07 15.34 -11.60
CA PRO A 52 1.69 16.72 -11.22
C PRO A 52 1.65 16.97 -9.71
N LEU A 53 1.27 15.96 -8.92
CA LEU A 53 1.28 16.02 -7.45
C LEU A 53 2.69 16.27 -6.89
N GLN A 54 3.74 15.68 -7.48
CA GLN A 54 5.13 15.94 -7.06
C GLN A 54 5.53 17.39 -7.28
N GLN A 55 5.03 18.02 -8.34
CA GLN A 55 5.41 19.38 -8.72
C GLN A 55 4.60 20.45 -7.99
N LEU A 56 3.31 20.21 -7.76
CA LEU A 56 2.37 21.22 -7.26
C LEU A 56 2.13 21.12 -5.76
N ILE A 57 2.14 19.91 -5.19
CA ILE A 57 1.71 19.68 -3.79
C ILE A 57 2.90 19.40 -2.87
N LEU A 58 3.84 18.54 -3.25
CA LEU A 58 4.98 18.19 -2.38
C LEU A 58 5.84 19.40 -1.95
N PRO A 59 6.05 20.46 -2.77
CA PRO A 59 6.77 21.65 -2.33
C PRO A 59 6.03 22.46 -1.26
N LEU A 60 4.69 22.38 -1.20
CA LEU A 60 3.89 23.00 -0.15
C LEU A 60 3.99 22.19 1.14
N VAL A 61 3.98 20.87 1.01
CA VAL A 61 4.08 19.95 2.13
C VAL A 61 5.37 20.16 2.90
N SER A 62 6.50 20.31 2.21
CA SER A 62 7.82 20.53 2.85
C SER A 62 7.95 21.86 3.61
N ARG A 63 7.06 22.83 3.34
CA ARG A 63 7.10 24.17 3.96
C ARG A 63 6.04 24.38 5.04
N ALA A 64 4.91 23.68 4.93
CA ALA A 64 3.67 24.08 5.60
C ALA A 64 2.73 22.94 5.99
N ALA A 65 3.04 21.68 5.63
CA ALA A 65 2.15 20.55 5.93
C ALA A 65 2.86 19.42 6.68
N THR A 66 2.06 18.52 7.26
CA THR A 66 2.54 17.31 7.90
C THR A 66 2.23 16.12 7.00
N THR A 67 3.25 15.36 6.62
CA THR A 67 3.07 14.08 5.93
C THR A 67 3.00 12.97 6.96
N LEU A 68 1.94 12.15 6.89
CA LEU A 68 1.81 10.93 7.66
C LEU A 68 1.96 9.73 6.71
N THR A 69 3.14 9.12 6.71
CA THR A 69 3.38 7.88 5.95
C THR A 69 2.72 6.72 6.68
N LEU A 70 1.73 6.09 6.05
CA LEU A 70 1.05 4.92 6.60
C LEU A 70 1.86 3.65 6.32
N THR A 71 2.13 2.88 7.37
CA THR A 71 2.74 1.54 7.29
C THR A 71 1.72 0.45 7.61
N GLY A 72 2.11 -0.81 7.44
CA GLY A 72 1.32 -1.93 7.94
C GLY A 72 1.19 -1.87 9.46
N LEU A 73 0.05 -2.35 9.97
CA LEU A 73 -0.23 -2.46 11.41
C LEU A 73 0.78 -3.38 12.08
N GLY A 74 1.22 -2.98 13.28
CA GLY A 74 1.98 -3.83 14.17
C GLY A 74 1.15 -5.02 14.69
N ARG A 75 1.85 -5.98 15.30
CA ARG A 75 1.25 -7.21 15.85
C ARG A 75 0.04 -6.92 16.76
N ASP A 76 0.18 -6.00 17.71
CA ASP A 76 -0.87 -5.74 18.70
C ASP A 76 -2.06 -5.00 18.07
N GLU A 77 -1.79 -4.12 17.10
CA GLU A 77 -2.82 -3.43 16.32
C GLU A 77 -3.62 -4.41 15.42
N VAL A 78 -2.96 -5.45 14.88
CA VAL A 78 -3.64 -6.55 14.19
C VAL A 78 -4.60 -7.26 15.13
N GLY A 79 -4.17 -7.60 16.34
CA GLY A 79 -5.03 -8.21 17.36
C GLY A 79 -6.24 -7.34 17.68
N ALA A 80 -6.02 -6.04 17.91
CA ALA A 80 -7.08 -5.09 18.17
C ALA A 80 -8.08 -4.99 17.00
N LEU A 81 -7.59 -4.90 15.76
CA LEU A 81 -8.45 -4.84 14.57
C LEU A 81 -9.26 -6.13 14.39
N MET A 82 -8.67 -7.30 14.63
CA MET A 82 -9.39 -8.57 14.59
C MET A 82 -10.51 -8.64 15.62
N THR A 83 -10.25 -8.17 16.86
CA THR A 83 -11.26 -8.09 17.91
C THR A 83 -12.40 -7.15 17.53
N VAL A 84 -12.09 -5.95 17.03
CA VAL A 84 -13.12 -5.00 16.56
C VAL A 84 -13.94 -5.57 15.40
N THR A 85 -13.28 -6.28 14.47
CA THR A 85 -13.94 -6.84 13.27
C THR A 85 -14.89 -7.99 13.60
N THR A 86 -14.56 -8.80 14.61
CA THR A 86 -15.25 -10.08 14.87
C THR A 86 -15.99 -10.14 16.21
N GLY A 87 -15.79 -9.15 17.07
CA GLY A 87 -16.26 -9.15 18.47
C GLY A 87 -15.61 -10.22 19.35
N ARG A 88 -14.56 -10.91 18.87
CA ARG A 88 -13.91 -12.02 19.56
C ARG A 88 -12.41 -11.79 19.62
N GLU A 89 -11.84 -11.99 20.80
CA GLU A 89 -10.40 -11.87 20.99
C GLU A 89 -9.67 -13.08 20.35
N PRO A 90 -8.77 -12.86 19.39
CA PRO A 90 -7.98 -13.94 18.79
C PRO A 90 -6.86 -14.40 19.73
N SER A 91 -6.45 -15.67 19.63
CA SER A 91 -5.30 -16.14 20.38
C SER A 91 -3.99 -15.47 19.91
N PRO A 92 -2.97 -15.34 20.77
CA PRO A 92 -1.67 -14.78 20.38
C PRO A 92 -1.06 -15.44 19.13
N GLN A 93 -1.16 -16.77 19.03
CA GLN A 93 -0.64 -17.52 17.87
C GLN A 93 -1.40 -17.19 16.58
N LEU A 94 -2.70 -16.90 16.69
CA LEU A 94 -3.51 -16.48 15.55
C LEU A 94 -3.14 -15.07 15.10
N ILE A 95 -2.90 -14.16 16.04
CA ILE A 95 -2.42 -12.80 15.75
C ILE A 95 -1.08 -12.87 14.99
N ASP A 96 -0.14 -13.68 15.49
CA ASP A 96 1.16 -13.87 14.85
C ASP A 96 1.02 -14.38 13.41
N GLU A 97 0.15 -15.37 13.20
CA GLU A 97 -0.07 -15.94 11.89
C GLU A 97 -0.75 -14.96 10.92
N VAL A 98 -1.75 -14.21 11.39
CA VAL A 98 -2.43 -13.20 10.58
C VAL A 98 -1.47 -12.06 10.25
N HIS A 99 -0.78 -11.48 11.23
CA HIS A 99 0.21 -10.42 11.01
C HIS A 99 1.29 -10.86 10.02
N ARG A 100 1.84 -12.07 10.17
CA ARG A 100 2.82 -12.64 9.26
C ARG A 100 2.29 -12.77 7.83
N ARG A 101 1.03 -13.20 7.65
CA ARG A 101 0.44 -13.41 6.32
C ARG A 101 0.04 -12.12 5.63
N THR A 102 -0.54 -11.18 6.38
CA THR A 102 -1.06 -9.91 5.86
C THR A 102 0.00 -8.81 5.79
N GLY A 103 1.12 -8.97 6.50
CA GLY A 103 2.13 -7.91 6.66
C GLY A 103 1.55 -6.68 7.38
N GLY A 104 0.53 -6.88 8.22
CA GLY A 104 -0.16 -5.79 8.90
C GLY A 104 -1.12 -4.99 8.02
N ASN A 105 -1.35 -5.35 6.76
CA ASN A 105 -2.27 -4.61 5.89
C ASN A 105 -3.71 -4.65 6.48
N PRO A 106 -4.32 -3.50 6.88
CA PRO A 106 -5.62 -3.49 7.56
C PRO A 106 -6.72 -4.20 6.78
N PHE A 107 -6.80 -3.96 5.46
CA PHE A 107 -7.78 -4.60 4.60
C PHE A 107 -7.61 -6.13 4.59
N PHE A 108 -6.39 -6.65 4.46
CA PHE A 108 -6.15 -8.10 4.48
C PHE A 108 -6.41 -8.71 5.86
N VAL A 109 -6.11 -7.98 6.94
CA VAL A 109 -6.41 -8.39 8.32
C VAL A 109 -7.92 -8.55 8.49
N GLU A 110 -8.71 -7.55 8.11
CA GLU A 110 -10.17 -7.63 8.19
C GLU A 110 -10.74 -8.79 7.37
N GLN A 111 -10.30 -8.95 6.12
CA GLN A 111 -10.77 -10.04 5.26
C GLN A 111 -10.45 -11.41 5.87
N THR A 112 -9.25 -11.57 6.44
CA THR A 112 -8.84 -12.80 7.12
C THR A 112 -9.61 -13.03 8.41
N ALA A 113 -9.88 -11.96 9.18
CA ALA A 113 -10.65 -12.03 10.41
C ALA A 113 -12.12 -12.45 10.15
N ARG A 114 -12.74 -11.94 9.07
CA ARG A 114 -14.09 -12.35 8.65
C ARG A 114 -14.15 -13.83 8.24
N LEU A 115 -13.14 -14.33 7.52
CA LEU A 115 -13.02 -15.75 7.22
C LEU A 115 -12.88 -16.60 8.48
N TRP A 116 -12.00 -16.20 9.40
CA TRP A 116 -11.84 -16.90 10.67
C TRP A 116 -13.12 -16.93 11.50
N HIS A 117 -13.84 -15.80 11.56
CA HIS A 117 -15.11 -15.72 12.29
C HIS A 117 -16.19 -16.65 11.72
N SER A 118 -16.17 -16.89 10.40
CA SER A 118 -17.06 -17.86 9.73
C SER A 118 -16.59 -19.33 9.86
N GLY A 119 -15.58 -19.61 10.67
CA GLY A 119 -15.05 -20.96 10.91
C GLY A 119 -14.07 -21.44 9.86
N ASN A 120 -13.69 -20.61 8.89
CA ASN A 120 -12.72 -20.98 7.88
C ASN A 120 -11.29 -20.86 8.44
N PRO A 121 -10.35 -21.71 8.00
CA PRO A 121 -8.94 -21.53 8.33
C PRO A 121 -8.44 -20.18 7.84
N VAL A 122 -7.65 -19.49 8.65
CA VAL A 122 -7.02 -18.24 8.22
C VAL A 122 -6.16 -18.43 6.97
N SER A 123 -5.58 -19.62 6.78
CA SER A 123 -4.80 -20.00 5.59
C SER A 123 -5.56 -19.87 4.26
N THR A 124 -6.89 -19.84 4.30
CA THR A 124 -7.74 -19.55 3.15
C THR A 124 -7.46 -18.13 2.63
N ILE A 125 -7.43 -17.97 1.30
CA ILE A 125 -7.26 -16.66 0.68
C ILE A 125 -8.65 -16.04 0.48
N PRO A 126 -8.98 -14.91 1.13
CA PRO A 126 -10.26 -14.25 0.93
C PRO A 126 -10.46 -13.81 -0.53
N PRO A 127 -11.70 -13.89 -1.07
CA PRO A 127 -11.99 -13.42 -2.43
C PRO A 127 -11.54 -11.97 -2.66
N GLY A 128 -11.75 -11.07 -1.68
CA GLY A 128 -11.33 -9.67 -1.78
C GLY A 128 -9.81 -9.50 -1.86
N VAL A 129 -9.04 -10.34 -1.15
CA VAL A 129 -7.57 -10.33 -1.24
C VAL A 129 -7.13 -10.80 -2.63
N ARG A 130 -7.75 -11.85 -3.17
CA ARG A 130 -7.46 -12.35 -4.52
C ARG A 130 -7.73 -11.28 -5.59
N GLU A 131 -8.85 -10.57 -5.48
CA GLU A 131 -9.20 -9.51 -6.42
C GLU A 131 -8.21 -8.34 -6.34
N ALA A 132 -7.89 -7.88 -5.13
CA ALA A 132 -6.94 -6.80 -4.92
C ALA A 132 -5.55 -7.13 -5.49
N VAL A 133 -5.07 -8.37 -5.30
CA VAL A 133 -3.80 -8.83 -5.90
C VAL A 133 -3.91 -8.86 -7.43
N ARG A 134 -5.02 -9.36 -7.99
CA ARG A 134 -5.21 -9.42 -9.45
C ARG A 134 -5.20 -8.02 -10.07
N GLN A 135 -5.92 -7.08 -9.49
CA GLN A 135 -5.96 -5.69 -9.95
C GLN A 135 -4.56 -5.05 -9.94
N ARG A 136 -3.78 -5.31 -8.89
CA ARG A 136 -2.41 -4.78 -8.79
C ARG A 136 -1.46 -5.41 -9.81
N LEU A 137 -1.59 -6.70 -10.07
CA LEU A 137 -0.81 -7.38 -11.10
C LEU A 137 -1.20 -6.95 -12.52
N ALA A 138 -2.46 -6.57 -12.75
CA ALA A 138 -2.93 -6.07 -14.05
C ALA A 138 -2.29 -4.74 -14.47
N LEU A 139 -1.70 -3.99 -13.53
CA LEU A 139 -0.96 -2.75 -13.80
C LEU A 139 0.50 -3.01 -14.20
N LEU A 140 0.97 -4.26 -14.14
CA LEU A 140 2.35 -4.62 -14.43
C LEU A 140 2.50 -5.24 -15.83
N PRO A 141 3.66 -5.06 -16.49
CA PRO A 141 3.95 -5.77 -17.73
C PRO A 141 3.88 -7.29 -17.55
N GLU A 142 3.43 -8.01 -18.58
CA GLU A 142 3.28 -9.47 -18.54
C GLU A 142 4.58 -10.21 -18.17
N SER A 143 5.73 -9.72 -18.64
CA SER A 143 7.05 -10.26 -18.28
C SER A 143 7.34 -10.17 -16.78
N VAL A 144 6.90 -9.10 -16.13
CA VAL A 144 7.03 -8.91 -14.67
C VAL A 144 6.10 -9.86 -13.94
N VAL A 145 4.85 -10.03 -14.40
CA VAL A 145 3.89 -10.98 -13.80
C VAL A 145 4.39 -12.43 -13.93
N SER A 146 4.98 -12.79 -15.06
CA SER A 146 5.61 -14.11 -15.26
C SER A 146 6.77 -14.36 -14.29
N LEU A 147 7.64 -13.36 -14.11
CA LEU A 147 8.71 -13.42 -13.11
C LEU A 147 8.17 -13.57 -11.68
N LEU A 148 7.14 -12.78 -11.32
CA LEU A 148 6.51 -12.85 -10.00
C LEU A 148 5.85 -14.19 -9.73
N THR A 149 5.30 -14.82 -10.77
CA THR A 149 4.76 -16.19 -10.67
C THR A 149 5.86 -17.19 -10.35
N SER A 150 7.03 -17.07 -10.98
CA SER A 150 8.22 -17.88 -10.66
C SER A 150 8.71 -17.62 -9.23
N ALA A 151 8.70 -16.36 -8.79
CA ALA A 151 9.08 -15.97 -7.44
C ALA A 151 8.12 -16.52 -6.37
N ALA A 152 6.81 -16.55 -6.65
CA ALA A 152 5.81 -17.10 -5.74
C ALA A 152 6.03 -18.58 -5.40
N LEU A 153 6.66 -19.35 -6.31
CA LEU A 153 7.04 -20.75 -6.06
C LEU A 153 8.19 -20.89 -5.04
N LEU A 154 9.04 -19.86 -4.92
CA LEU A 154 10.15 -19.83 -3.97
C LEU A 154 9.69 -19.44 -2.54
N GLY A 155 8.48 -18.89 -2.43
CA GLY A 155 7.87 -18.45 -1.18
C GLY A 155 7.87 -16.93 -1.00
N ARG A 156 7.63 -16.49 0.24
CA ARG A 156 7.46 -15.06 0.58
C ARG A 156 8.76 -14.26 0.49
N GLU A 157 9.89 -14.92 0.66
CA GLU A 157 11.22 -14.33 0.59
C GLU A 157 12.08 -15.18 -0.33
N PHE A 158 12.81 -14.53 -1.23
CA PHE A 158 13.63 -15.22 -2.22
C PHE A 158 14.92 -14.45 -2.48
N ARG A 159 15.97 -15.18 -2.85
CA ARG A 159 17.22 -14.58 -3.33
C ARG A 159 17.13 -14.36 -4.83
N ARG A 160 17.56 -13.18 -5.29
CA ARG A 160 17.58 -12.80 -6.71
C ARG A 160 18.28 -13.83 -7.61
N GLN A 161 19.40 -14.38 -7.13
CA GLN A 161 20.17 -15.41 -7.81
C GLN A 161 19.37 -16.70 -8.03
N VAL A 162 18.58 -17.12 -7.03
CA VAL A 162 17.74 -18.33 -7.13
C VAL A 162 16.57 -18.08 -8.08
N LEU A 163 15.97 -16.90 -8.04
CA LEU A 163 14.91 -16.51 -8.97
C LEU A 163 15.40 -16.51 -10.42
N ALA A 164 16.63 -16.02 -10.69
CA ALA A 164 17.23 -16.06 -12.02
C ALA A 164 17.38 -17.48 -12.56
N VAL A 165 17.81 -18.42 -11.71
CA VAL A 165 17.93 -19.83 -12.08
C VAL A 165 16.57 -20.44 -12.38
N VAL A 166 15.57 -20.24 -11.51
CA VAL A 166 14.23 -20.81 -11.67
C VAL A 166 13.49 -20.23 -12.88
N HIS A 167 13.64 -18.92 -13.12
CA HIS A 167 13.03 -18.26 -14.27
C HIS A 167 13.76 -18.55 -15.60
N GLY A 168 14.98 -19.11 -15.54
CA GLY A 168 15.77 -19.42 -16.73
C GLY A 168 16.32 -18.19 -17.45
N SER A 169 16.56 -17.10 -16.73
CA SER A 169 17.03 -15.82 -17.29
C SER A 169 18.29 -15.30 -16.59
N PRO A 170 19.15 -14.52 -17.27
CA PRO A 170 20.32 -13.91 -16.63
C PRO A 170 19.92 -13.01 -15.45
N ALA A 171 20.73 -12.98 -14.39
CA ALA A 171 20.46 -12.18 -13.18
C ALA A 171 20.22 -10.70 -13.49
N ALA A 172 21.02 -10.11 -14.41
CA ALA A 172 20.87 -8.73 -14.85
C ALA A 172 19.55 -8.46 -15.60
N HIS A 173 18.93 -9.49 -16.20
CA HIS A 173 17.60 -9.36 -16.78
C HIS A 173 16.51 -9.41 -15.71
N VAL A 174 16.63 -10.35 -14.76
CA VAL A 174 15.73 -10.44 -13.60
C VAL A 174 15.74 -9.17 -12.77
N ASP A 175 16.91 -8.57 -12.52
CA ASP A 175 17.01 -7.31 -11.78
C ASP A 175 16.21 -6.18 -12.45
N ARG A 176 16.29 -6.06 -13.78
CA ARG A 176 15.50 -5.09 -14.55
C ARG A 176 14.00 -5.37 -14.51
N LEU A 177 13.59 -6.64 -14.51
CA LEU A 177 12.19 -7.03 -14.39
C LEU A 177 11.63 -6.85 -12.97
N LEU A 178 12.48 -6.89 -11.94
CA LEU A 178 12.07 -6.62 -10.56
C LEU A 178 11.81 -5.13 -10.30
N GLU A 179 12.44 -4.23 -11.05
CA GLU A 179 12.32 -2.79 -10.83
C GLU A 179 10.86 -2.29 -10.88
N PRO A 180 10.04 -2.60 -11.91
CA PRO A 180 8.61 -2.25 -11.88
C PRO A 180 7.84 -2.89 -10.72
N ALA A 181 8.19 -4.12 -10.32
CA ALA A 181 7.54 -4.80 -9.19
C ALA A 181 7.87 -4.15 -7.84
N VAL A 182 9.08 -3.62 -7.70
CA VAL A 182 9.52 -2.85 -6.52
C VAL A 182 8.84 -1.50 -6.46
N VAL A 183 8.79 -0.77 -7.59
CA VAL A 183 8.07 0.51 -7.70
C VAL A 183 6.59 0.33 -7.35
N ALA A 184 5.95 -0.71 -7.88
CA ALA A 184 4.57 -1.05 -7.54
C ALA A 184 4.39 -1.61 -6.11
N ARG A 185 5.47 -1.73 -5.32
CA ARG A 185 5.53 -2.33 -3.98
C ARG A 185 4.89 -3.73 -3.90
N VAL A 186 4.99 -4.51 -4.98
CA VAL A 186 4.60 -5.93 -4.99
C VAL A 186 5.72 -6.80 -4.45
N VAL A 187 6.97 -6.36 -4.65
CA VAL A 187 8.17 -6.92 -4.02
C VAL A 187 8.85 -5.81 -3.23
N VAL A 188 9.39 -6.11 -2.05
CA VAL A 188 10.13 -5.15 -1.23
C VAL A 188 11.54 -5.70 -0.99
N PRO A 189 12.61 -4.92 -1.27
CA PRO A 189 13.96 -5.34 -0.94
C PRO A 189 14.10 -5.46 0.58
N ARG A 190 14.71 -6.56 1.04
CA ARG A 190 15.15 -6.67 2.43
C ARG A 190 16.59 -6.21 2.57
N PRO A 191 16.89 -5.30 3.51
CA PRO A 191 18.27 -5.02 3.86
C PRO A 191 18.93 -6.31 4.37
N SER A 192 20.10 -6.60 3.82
CA SER A 192 20.98 -7.70 4.23
C SER A 192 21.69 -7.41 5.54
#